data_AF-A0A7S0J1W0-F1
#
_entry.id   AF-A0A7S0J1W0-F1
#
_cell.length_a   1.000
_cell.length_b   1.000
_cell.length_c   1.000
_cell.angle_alpha   90.00
_cell.angle_beta   90.00
_cell.angle_gamma   90.00
#
_symmetry.space_group_name_H-M   'P 1'
#
loop_
_entity.id
_entity.type
_entity.pdbx_description
1 polymer ?
#
loop_
_entity_poly.entity_id
_entity_poly.type
_entity_poly.pdbx_seq_one_letter_code
_entity_poly.pdbx_strand_id
1 'polypeptide(L)'
;SATLTPPCFSLPATMLAPRTLSRSLLLKGRPAVATRTRLRAHSSAALDDHDAGETAQMTMVAAINDALRVALRSDPTAVVFGEDVGFGGVFRCTMGLRDEFGTERVLNMPINEQGLIGFGIGLSAVGGAAIA
;
A
#
# COMPACT_ATOMS: atom_id res chain seq x y z
N SER A 1 27.68 27.85 44.39
CA SER A 1 28.24 28.90 43.52
C SER A 1 27.94 28.52 42.07
N ALA A 2 27.32 29.43 41.32
CA ALA A 2 26.93 29.35 39.89
C ALA A 2 25.77 28.41 39.50
N THR A 3 24.56 28.91 39.74
CA THR A 3 23.33 28.70 38.96
C THR A 3 23.49 29.35 37.58
N LEU A 4 23.07 28.72 36.46
CA LEU A 4 22.78 29.45 35.22
C LEU A 4 21.77 28.69 34.33
N THR A 5 20.53 29.22 34.31
CA THR A 5 19.56 29.14 33.22
C THR A 5 19.45 30.55 32.59
N PRO A 6 18.57 30.77 31.60
CA PRO A 6 18.80 30.81 30.14
C PRO A 6 18.91 32.25 29.57
N PRO A 7 19.25 32.45 28.28
CA PRO A 7 18.98 33.74 27.63
C PRO A 7 17.61 33.75 26.93
N CYS A 8 16.81 34.70 27.38
CA CYS A 8 15.59 35.24 26.79
C CYS A 8 15.90 35.84 25.40
N PHE A 9 15.13 35.50 24.37
CA PHE A 9 15.17 36.22 23.09
C PHE A 9 13.79 36.81 22.76
N SER A 10 13.80 38.12 22.67
CA SER A 10 12.72 39.05 22.40
C SER A 10 12.25 39.00 20.94
N LEU A 11 10.94 39.04 20.71
CA LEU A 11 10.36 39.55 19.47
C LEU A 11 9.19 40.50 19.79
N PRO A 12 9.05 41.60 19.03
CA PRO A 12 8.18 42.71 19.38
C PRO A 12 6.72 42.48 18.97
N ALA A 13 5.82 43.00 19.80
CA ALA A 13 4.44 43.28 19.45
C ALA A 13 4.35 44.44 18.44
N THR A 14 3.39 44.37 17.51
CA THR A 14 2.60 45.44 16.84
C THR A 14 2.13 44.81 15.51
N MET A 15 0.84 44.57 15.25
CA MET A 15 -0.07 45.51 14.56
C MET A 15 -1.46 44.83 14.51
N LEU A 16 -2.45 45.33 15.26
CA LEU A 16 -3.56 46.18 14.78
C LEU A 16 -4.78 45.41 14.22
N ALA A 17 -5.81 45.26 15.07
CA ALA A 17 -7.20 44.94 14.74
C ALA A 17 -7.93 46.17 14.13
N PRO A 18 -9.28 46.24 14.02
CA PRO A 18 -10.37 45.31 13.67
C PRO A 18 -11.27 45.91 12.54
N ARG A 19 -12.42 45.27 12.20
CA ARG A 19 -13.76 45.86 11.85
C ARG A 19 -14.55 44.94 10.89
N THR A 20 -15.54 44.18 11.38
CA THR A 20 -16.99 44.47 11.47
C THR A 20 -17.82 44.34 10.18
N LEU A 21 -18.97 43.69 10.39
CA LEU A 21 -20.29 43.88 9.76
C LEU A 21 -20.68 43.01 8.53
N SER A 22 -21.45 41.97 8.83
CA SER A 22 -22.89 41.86 8.55
C SER A 22 -23.38 42.21 7.12
N ARG A 23 -23.95 41.21 6.44
CA ARG A 23 -25.31 41.29 5.89
C ARG A 23 -25.83 39.95 5.39
N SER A 24 -26.81 39.43 6.10
CA SER A 24 -27.91 38.63 5.56
C SER A 24 -28.52 39.36 4.36
N LEU A 25 -28.89 38.64 3.29
CA LEU A 25 -30.22 38.69 2.65
C LEU A 25 -30.25 38.02 1.26
N LEU A 26 -31.40 37.43 1.00
CA LEU A 26 -32.09 37.34 -0.29
C LEU A 26 -31.78 36.20 -1.26
N LEU A 27 -32.38 35.06 -0.93
CA LEU A 27 -33.27 34.26 -1.79
C LEU A 27 -33.49 34.79 -3.23
N LYS A 28 -33.09 34.01 -4.24
CA LYS A 28 -33.72 34.07 -5.57
C LYS A 28 -33.62 32.74 -6.33
N GLY A 29 -34.78 32.10 -6.54
CA GLY A 29 -35.06 31.33 -7.77
C GLY A 29 -34.88 29.80 -7.74
N ARG A 30 -36.02 29.10 -7.73
CA ARG A 30 -36.30 27.67 -8.08
C ARG A 30 -35.73 27.25 -9.46
N PRO A 31 -35.60 25.94 -9.84
CA PRO A 31 -36.47 24.81 -9.44
C PRO A 31 -35.79 23.49 -9.07
N ALA A 32 -36.60 22.61 -8.46
CA ALA A 32 -36.30 21.23 -8.16
C ALA A 32 -35.88 20.46 -9.43
N VAL A 33 -34.66 19.94 -9.45
CA VAL A 33 -34.15 19.03 -10.48
C VAL A 33 -33.71 17.75 -9.80
N ALA A 34 -34.52 16.72 -10.05
CA ALA A 34 -34.28 15.29 -9.92
C ALA A 34 -33.09 14.86 -9.04
N THR A 35 -33.43 14.29 -7.89
CA THR A 35 -32.59 13.42 -7.07
C THR A 35 -32.16 12.20 -7.88
N ARG A 36 -31.21 12.37 -8.80
CA ARG A 36 -30.34 11.28 -9.22
C ARG A 36 -29.39 11.07 -8.07
N THR A 37 -29.77 10.19 -7.14
CA THR A 37 -28.85 9.57 -6.21
C THR A 37 -27.81 8.83 -7.05
N ARG A 38 -26.79 9.56 -7.54
CA ARG A 38 -25.55 8.93 -7.98
C ARG A 38 -25.06 8.22 -6.74
N LEU A 39 -25.17 6.90 -6.74
CA LEU A 39 -24.42 6.07 -5.82
C LEU A 39 -22.97 6.57 -5.93
N ARG A 40 -22.49 7.20 -4.88
CA ARG A 40 -21.10 7.61 -4.75
C ARG A 40 -20.34 6.30 -4.71
N ALA A 41 -19.84 5.83 -5.86
CA ALA A 41 -18.71 4.91 -5.84
C ALA A 41 -17.67 5.61 -4.98
N HIS A 42 -17.30 5.00 -3.86
CA HIS A 42 -16.14 5.42 -3.10
C HIS A 42 -14.91 5.11 -3.97
N SER A 43 -14.71 5.89 -5.04
CA SER A 43 -13.40 6.02 -5.64
C SER A 43 -12.54 6.61 -4.54
N SER A 44 -11.62 5.78 -4.03
CA SER A 44 -10.60 6.14 -3.04
C SER A 44 -10.20 7.60 -3.21
N ALA A 45 -10.69 8.44 -2.31
CA ALA A 45 -10.29 9.82 -2.28
C ALA A 45 -8.83 9.81 -1.81
N ALA A 46 -7.94 10.05 -2.77
CA ALA A 46 -6.57 10.53 -2.64
C ALA A 46 -6.01 10.45 -1.21
N LEU A 47 -5.39 9.32 -0.91
CA LEU A 47 -4.35 9.29 0.12
C LEU A 47 -3.11 9.97 -0.50
N ASP A 48 -2.46 10.82 0.28
CA ASP A 48 -1.50 11.84 -0.14
C ASP A 48 -0.45 11.39 -1.19
N ASP A 49 -0.22 12.29 -2.15
CA ASP A 49 0.64 12.14 -3.33
C ASP A 49 2.13 12.11 -2.92
N HIS A 50 2.65 10.91 -2.72
CA HIS A 50 4.09 10.67 -2.54
C HIS A 50 4.62 10.11 -3.86
N ASP A 51 5.31 10.95 -4.65
CA ASP A 51 5.91 10.67 -5.98
C ASP A 51 5.35 9.39 -6.61
N ALA A 52 4.04 9.40 -6.92
CA ALA A 52 3.33 8.19 -7.27
C ALA A 52 3.82 7.75 -8.66
N GLY A 53 4.72 6.77 -8.68
CA GLY A 53 5.19 6.13 -9.90
C GLY A 53 4.01 5.63 -10.75
N GLU A 54 4.30 5.22 -11.99
CA GLU A 54 3.27 4.79 -12.93
C GLU A 54 2.32 3.74 -12.32
N THR A 55 1.03 4.06 -12.20
CA THR A 55 0.00 3.15 -11.67
C THR A 55 -0.89 2.62 -12.79
N ALA A 56 -1.24 1.33 -12.73
CA ALA A 56 -2.17 0.69 -13.66
C ALA A 56 -3.38 0.09 -12.94
N GLN A 57 -4.54 0.10 -13.59
CA GLN A 57 -5.73 -0.62 -13.13
C GLN A 57 -5.54 -2.11 -13.39
N MET A 58 -5.60 -2.93 -12.34
CA MET A 58 -5.40 -4.37 -12.43
C MET A 58 -6.31 -5.12 -11.45
N THR A 59 -6.57 -6.41 -11.74
CA THR A 59 -7.30 -7.27 -10.81
C THR A 59 -6.43 -7.61 -9.60
N MET A 60 -7.05 -8.01 -8.48
CA MET A 60 -6.29 -8.40 -7.28
C MET A 60 -5.30 -9.54 -7.55
N VAL A 61 -5.69 -10.53 -8.36
CA VAL A 61 -4.81 -11.64 -8.74
C VAL A 61 -3.60 -11.15 -9.54
N ALA A 62 -3.83 -10.22 -10.48
CA ALA A 62 -2.74 -9.61 -11.24
C ALA A 62 -1.83 -8.76 -10.36
N ALA A 63 -2.38 -8.01 -9.41
CA ALA A 63 -1.60 -7.21 -8.45
C ALA A 63 -0.71 -8.07 -7.55
N ILE A 64 -1.23 -9.19 -7.04
CA ILE A 64 -0.44 -10.12 -6.23
C ILE A 64 0.68 -10.74 -7.08
N ASN A 65 0.35 -11.16 -8.31
CA ASN A 65 1.32 -11.75 -9.22
C ASN A 65 2.44 -10.77 -9.61
N ASP A 66 2.11 -9.49 -9.82
CA ASP A 66 3.08 -8.42 -10.07
C ASP A 66 3.96 -8.14 -8.85
N ALA A 67 3.37 -8.06 -7.66
CA ALA A 67 4.11 -7.90 -6.41
C ALA A 67 5.12 -9.05 -6.18
N LEU A 68 4.72 -10.29 -6.47
CA LEU A 68 5.60 -11.45 -6.40
C LEU A 68 6.75 -11.39 -7.41
N ARG A 69 6.51 -10.90 -8.64
CA ARG A 69 7.59 -10.67 -9.61
C ARG A 69 8.57 -9.62 -9.10
N VAL A 70 8.07 -8.52 -8.55
CA VAL A 70 8.93 -7.47 -7.99
C VAL A 70 9.77 -8.02 -6.83
N ALA A 71 9.18 -8.81 -5.93
CA ALA A 71 9.90 -9.46 -4.83
C ALA A 71 11.00 -10.40 -5.35
N LEU A 72 10.68 -11.28 -6.31
CA LEU A 72 11.64 -12.23 -6.88
C LEU A 72 12.77 -11.58 -7.69
N ARG A 73 12.50 -10.43 -8.33
CA ARG A 73 13.50 -9.64 -9.07
C ARG A 73 14.40 -8.82 -8.15
N SER A 74 13.84 -8.25 -7.09
CA SER A 74 14.58 -7.40 -6.15
C SER A 74 15.48 -8.21 -5.23
N ASP A 75 15.04 -9.39 -4.79
CA ASP A 75 15.80 -10.28 -3.92
C ASP A 75 16.15 -11.60 -4.63
N PRO A 76 17.44 -11.87 -4.90
CA PRO A 76 17.87 -13.13 -5.51
C PRO A 76 17.72 -14.35 -4.58
N THR A 77 17.51 -14.14 -3.28
CA THR A 77 17.34 -15.22 -2.29
C THR A 77 15.87 -15.59 -2.03
N ALA A 78 14.92 -14.80 -2.56
CA ALA A 78 13.50 -14.99 -2.28
C ALA A 78 12.94 -16.26 -2.93
N VAL A 79 12.31 -17.16 -2.19
CA VAL A 79 11.71 -18.39 -2.77
C VAL A 79 10.22 -18.38 -2.53
N VAL A 80 9.44 -18.63 -3.58
CA VAL A 80 8.00 -18.85 -3.49
C VAL A 80 7.74 -20.35 -3.46
N PHE A 81 7.04 -20.83 -2.43
CA PHE A 81 6.76 -22.25 -2.28
C PHE A 81 5.37 -22.48 -1.72
N GLY A 82 4.76 -23.61 -2.06
CA GLY A 82 3.43 -23.95 -1.55
C GLY A 82 2.79 -25.08 -2.32
N GLU A 83 1.49 -25.30 -2.12
CA GLU A 83 0.71 -26.24 -2.92
C GLU A 83 0.35 -25.64 -4.28
N ASP A 84 0.57 -26.41 -5.35
CA ASP A 84 0.22 -26.05 -6.74
C ASP A 84 0.79 -24.73 -7.28
N VAL A 85 1.72 -24.08 -6.58
CA VAL A 85 2.35 -22.82 -6.94
C VAL A 85 3.04 -22.89 -8.31
N GLY A 86 3.68 -24.02 -8.63
CA GLY A 86 4.47 -24.21 -9.85
C GLY A 86 3.65 -24.24 -11.14
N PHE A 87 2.35 -24.52 -11.09
CA PHE A 87 1.43 -24.39 -12.23
C PHE A 87 0.70 -23.04 -12.26
N GLY A 88 0.91 -22.22 -11.23
CA GLY A 88 0.30 -20.90 -11.08
C GLY A 88 -0.65 -20.75 -9.89
N GLY A 89 -0.79 -21.80 -9.07
CA GLY A 89 -1.67 -21.84 -7.93
C GLY A 89 -3.15 -21.95 -8.31
N VAL A 90 -3.98 -22.37 -7.35
CA VAL A 90 -5.42 -22.55 -7.55
C VAL A 90 -6.15 -21.25 -7.93
N PHE A 91 -5.64 -20.11 -7.46
CA PHE A 91 -6.17 -18.77 -7.77
C PHE A 91 -5.45 -18.04 -8.90
N ARG A 92 -4.47 -18.69 -9.55
CA ARG A 92 -3.67 -18.10 -10.65
C ARG A 92 -2.74 -16.95 -10.23
N CYS A 93 -2.47 -16.77 -8.94
CA CYS A 93 -1.60 -15.72 -8.41
C CYS A 93 -0.12 -15.92 -8.74
N THR A 94 0.33 -17.14 -9.06
CA THR A 94 1.75 -17.44 -9.34
C THR A 94 2.00 -17.86 -10.79
N MET A 95 1.04 -17.59 -11.68
CA MET A 95 1.13 -17.93 -13.10
C MET A 95 2.37 -17.33 -13.76
N GLY A 96 3.10 -18.16 -14.51
CA GLY A 96 4.30 -17.77 -15.27
C GLY A 96 5.54 -17.48 -14.42
N LEU A 97 5.45 -17.47 -13.08
CA LEU A 97 6.62 -17.21 -12.23
C LEU A 97 7.66 -18.32 -12.33
N ARG A 98 7.22 -19.59 -12.40
CA ARG A 98 8.16 -20.72 -12.52
C ARG A 98 8.91 -20.70 -13.85
N ASP A 99 8.26 -20.27 -14.91
CA ASP A 99 8.89 -20.16 -16.24
C ASP A 99 9.90 -18.99 -16.29
N GLU A 100 9.65 -17.92 -15.54
CA GLU A 100 10.52 -16.73 -15.47
C GLU A 100 11.73 -16.92 -14.53
N PHE A 101 11.52 -17.46 -13.33
CA PHE A 101 12.55 -17.55 -12.27
C PHE A 101 13.13 -18.95 -12.08
N GLY A 102 12.58 -19.95 -12.77
CA GLY A 102 13.01 -21.34 -12.71
C GLY A 102 12.42 -22.14 -11.55
N THR A 103 12.63 -23.45 -11.61
CA THR A 103 12.13 -24.42 -10.62
C THR A 103 12.78 -24.28 -9.25
N GLU A 104 13.99 -23.75 -9.16
CA GLU A 104 14.72 -23.57 -7.90
C GLU A 104 14.08 -22.51 -6.99
N ARG A 105 13.38 -21.53 -7.59
CA ARG A 105 12.80 -20.37 -6.89
C ARG A 105 11.30 -20.47 -6.69
N VAL A 106 10.63 -21.32 -7.46
CA VAL A 106 9.17 -21.52 -7.43
C VAL A 106 8.88 -23.02 -7.31
N LEU A 107 8.65 -23.46 -6.06
CA LEU A 107 8.64 -24.87 -5.67
C LEU A 107 7.24 -25.34 -5.28
N ASN A 108 6.87 -26.55 -5.69
CA ASN A 108 5.70 -27.24 -5.14
C ASN A 108 6.10 -28.04 -3.90
N MET A 109 5.32 -27.90 -2.83
CA MET A 109 5.48 -28.64 -1.58
C MET A 109 4.39 -29.72 -1.45
N PRO A 110 4.64 -30.80 -0.68
CA PRO A 110 3.62 -31.80 -0.38
C PRO A 110 2.48 -31.18 0.47
N ILE A 111 1.35 -31.88 0.52
CA ILE A 111 0.17 -31.51 1.34
C ILE A 111 0.49 -31.73 2.83
N ASN A 112 1.27 -30.81 3.39
CA ASN A 112 1.65 -30.76 4.79
C ASN A 112 1.96 -29.31 5.19
N GLU A 113 1.00 -28.66 5.80
CA GLU A 113 1.08 -27.27 6.22
C GLU A 113 2.13 -27.06 7.31
N GLN A 114 2.31 -28.03 8.21
CA GLN A 114 3.33 -27.95 9.26
C GLN A 114 4.74 -28.02 8.66
N GLY A 115 4.92 -28.88 7.65
CA GLY A 115 6.16 -28.99 6.89
C GLY A 115 6.47 -27.72 6.10
N LEU A 116 5.46 -27.11 5.49
CA LEU A 116 5.59 -25.85 4.74
C LEU A 116 6.05 -24.69 5.65
N ILE A 117 5.44 -24.54 6.82
CA ILE A 117 5.87 -23.51 7.78
C ILE A 117 7.29 -23.80 8.30
N GLY A 118 7.60 -25.06 8.62
CA GLY A 118 8.94 -25.45 9.04
C GLY A 118 10.01 -25.15 7.97
N PHE A 119 9.70 -25.40 6.71
CA PHE A 119 10.57 -25.06 5.58
C PHE A 119 10.80 -23.55 5.48
N GLY A 120 9.74 -22.74 5.57
CA GLY A 120 9.87 -21.28 5.54
C GLY A 120 10.73 -20.71 6.67
N ILE A 121 10.59 -21.26 7.88
CA ILE A 121 11.43 -20.89 9.03
C ILE A 121 12.90 -21.25 8.76
N GLY A 122 13.16 -22.46 8.27
CA GLY A 122 14.52 -22.90 7.93
C GLY A 122 15.15 -22.05 6.84
N LEU A 123 14.41 -21.73 5.78
CA LEU A 123 14.87 -20.87 4.69
C LEU A 123 15.21 -19.46 5.19
N SER A 124 14.34 -18.89 6.03
CA SER A 124 14.54 -17.57 6.65
C SER A 124 15.74 -17.57 7.62
N ALA A 125 15.96 -18.67 8.33
CA ALA A 125 17.10 -18.81 9.24
C ALA A 125 18.45 -18.83 8.52
N VAL A 126 18.49 -19.28 7.26
CA VAL A 126 19.68 -19.22 6.39
C VAL A 126 19.81 -17.84 5.71
N GLY A 127 18.84 -16.95 5.89
CA GLY A 127 18.85 -15.58 5.38
C GLY A 127 18.15 -15.38 4.04
N GLY A 128 17.42 -16.39 3.55
CA GLY A 128 16.60 -16.26 2.34
C GLY A 128 15.20 -15.73 2.65
N ALA A 129 14.63 -14.91 1.76
CA ALA A 129 13.24 -14.48 1.91
C ALA A 129 12.26 -15.62 1.58
N ALA A 130 11.49 -16.08 2.56
CA ALA A 130 10.50 -17.13 2.38
C ALA A 130 9.12 -16.54 2.05
N ILE A 131 8.55 -16.91 0.91
CA ILE A 131 7.21 -16.52 0.48
C ILE A 131 6.37 -17.78 0.32
N ALA A 132 5.32 -17.92 1.13
CA ALA A 132 4.44 -19.08 1.16
C ALA A 132 2.99 -18.72 0.87
#